data_AF-A0A8I3ACA7-F1
#
_entry.id   AF-A0A8I3ACA7-F1
#
_cell.length_a   1.000
_cell.length_b   1.000
_cell.length_c   1.000
_cell.angle_alpha   90.00
_cell.angle_beta   90.00
_cell.angle_gamma   90.00
#
_symmetry.space_group_name_H-M   'P 1'
#
loop_
_entity.id
_entity.type
_entity.pdbx_description
1 polymer ?
#
loop_
_entity_poly.entity_id
_entity_poly.type
_entity_poly.pdbx_seq_one_letter_code
_entity_poly.pdbx_strand_id
1 'polypeptide(L)' 'MPREDRTFVEEPFADGSVQVLVCTAMLTWGVNLPTHTVIIKGTQIYNPEKG' A
#
# COMPACT_ATOMS: atom_id res chain seq x y z
N MET A 1 0.83 -10.83 -5.88
CA MET A 1 1.68 -10.94 -4.69
C MET A 1 1.03 -11.93 -3.73
N PRO A 2 1.69 -13.07 -3.47
CA PRO A 2 1.35 -14.02 -2.42
C PRO A 2 1.03 -13.35 -1.09
N ARG A 3 0.22 -14.01 -0.25
CA ARG A 3 -0.11 -13.48 1.08
C ARG A 3 1.12 -13.40 1.99
N GLU A 4 2.02 -14.37 1.87
CA GLU A 4 3.29 -14.42 2.63
C GLU A 4 4.16 -13.19 2.33
N ASP A 5 4.31 -12.83 1.06
CA ASP A 5 5.05 -11.62 0.66
C ASP A 5 4.42 -10.36 1.25
N ARG A 6 3.09 -10.28 1.39
CA ARG A 6 2.41 -9.12 1.99
C ARG A 6 2.75 -9.00 3.47
N THR A 7 2.62 -10.10 4.20
CA THR A 7 2.95 -10.16 5.62
C THR A 7 4.42 -9.82 5.86
N PHE A 8 5.32 -10.31 5.01
CA PHE A 8 6.75 -10.01 5.08
C PHE A 8 7.09 -8.52 4.88
N VAL A 9 6.26 -7.76 4.14
CA VAL A 9 6.49 -6.32 3.94
C VAL A 9 5.76 -5.48 5.00
N GLU A 10 4.58 -5.93 5.45
CA GLU A 10 3.75 -5.25 6.44
C GLU A 10 4.36 -5.28 7.85
N GLU A 11 4.91 -6.43 8.28
CA GLU A 11 5.49 -6.59 9.62
C GLU A 11 6.67 -5.64 9.89
N PRO A 12 7.71 -5.55 9.02
CA PRO A 12 8.81 -4.62 9.22
C PRO A 12 8.40 -3.15 9.10
N PHE A 13 7.37 -2.83 8.33
CA PHE A 13 6.84 -1.47 8.25
C PHE A 13 6.10 -1.09 9.54
N ALA A 14 5.32 -2.00 10.11
CA ALA A 14 4.64 -1.78 11.39
C ALA A 14 5.63 -1.66 12.56
N ASP A 15 6.73 -2.41 12.53
CA ASP A 15 7.84 -2.33 13.50
C ASP A 15 8.72 -1.07 13.32
N GLY A 16 8.56 -0.35 12.21
CA GLY A 16 9.37 0.84 11.90
C GLY A 16 10.76 0.53 11.32
N SER A 17 11.08 -0.75 11.13
CA SER A 17 12.27 -1.22 10.41
C SER A 17 12.28 -0.78 8.93
N VAL A 18 11.09 -0.59 8.33
CA VAL A 18 10.93 0.01 6.99
C VAL A 18 10.22 1.35 7.11
N GLN A 19 10.87 2.42 6.65
CA GLN A 19 10.34 3.79 6.76
C GLN A 19 9.36 4.18 5.64
N VAL A 20 9.47 3.54 4.47
CA VAL A 20 8.69 3.89 3.28
C VAL A 20 8.11 2.63 2.65
N LEU A 21 6.78 2.60 2.53
CA LEU A 21 6.04 1.57 1.84
C LEU A 21 5.34 2.16 0.62
N VAL A 22 5.59 1.57 -0.56
CA VAL A 22 4.90 1.93 -1.80
C VAL A 22 3.89 0.83 -2.13
N CYS A 23 2.62 1.20 -2.24
CA CYS A 23 1.54 0.25 -2.51
C CYS A 23 0.52 0.81 -3.52
N THR A 24 -0.28 -0.08 -4.10
CA THR A 24 -1.44 0.28 -4.92
C THR A 24 -2.67 0.47 -4.04
N ALA A 25 -3.69 1.18 -4.55
CA ALA A 25 -4.87 1.62 -3.80
C ALA A 25 -5.65 0.51 -3.06
N MET A 26 -5.50 -0.77 -3.44
CA MET A 26 -6.14 -1.88 -2.74
C MET A 26 -5.58 -2.12 -1.33
N LEU A 27 -4.32 -1.77 -1.07
CA LEU A 27 -3.71 -2.00 0.24
C LEU A 27 -4.36 -1.12 1.32
N THR A 28 -4.81 0.07 0.96
CA THR A 28 -5.45 1.04 1.88
C THR A 28 -6.78 0.56 2.47
N TRP A 29 -7.45 -0.41 1.83
CA TRP A 29 -8.74 -0.94 2.29
C TRP A 29 -8.62 -2.26 3.04
N GLY A 30 -7.54 -3.01 2.78
CA GLY A 30 -7.38 -4.39 3.25
C GLY A 30 -6.56 -4.56 4.51
N VAL A 31 -5.80 -3.55 4.94
CA VAL A 31 -4.89 -3.63 6.08
C VAL A 31 -4.91 -2.37 6.94
N ASN A 32 -4.97 -2.55 8.25
CA ASN A 32 -4.92 -1.48 9.24
C ASN A 32 -3.46 -1.18 9.59
N LEU A 33 -2.78 -0.45 8.70
CA LEU A 33 -1.37 -0.08 8.85
C LEU A 33 -1.30 1.43 9.19
N PRO A 34 -1.26 1.83 10.48
CA PRO A 34 -1.17 3.23 10.84
C PRO A 34 0.19 3.80 10.43
N THR A 35 0.19 4.90 9.68
CA THR A 35 1.39 5.62 9.26
C THR A 35 1.22 7.11 9.56
N HIS A 36 2.33 7.78 9.87
CA HIS A 36 2.34 9.20 10.17
C HIS A 36 2.08 10.07 8.92
N THR A 37 2.44 9.60 7.72
CA THR A 37 2.35 10.39 6.49
C THR A 37 2.04 9.49 5.30
N VAL A 38 1.04 9.89 4.53
CA VAL A 38 0.61 9.18 3.31
C VAL A 38 0.76 10.11 2.12
N ILE A 39 1.44 9.65 1.07
CA ILE A 39 1.62 10.38 -0.18
C ILE A 39 0.86 9.65 -1.29
N ILE A 40 -0.14 10.30 -1.89
CA ILE A 40 -0.86 9.80 -3.06
C ILE A 40 -0.14 10.30 -4.31
N LYS A 41 0.70 9.44 -4.90
CA LYS A 41 1.40 9.75 -6.15
C LYS A 41 0.55 9.35 -7.35
N GLY A 42 0.05 10.36 -8.07
CA GLY A 42 -0.77 10.18 -9.27
C GLY A 42 -2.24 9.96 -8.92
N THR A 43 -3.10 10.83 -9.44
CA THR A 43 -4.56 10.81 -9.20
C THR A 43 -5.35 10.41 -10.45
N GLN A 44 -4.66 10.13 -11.55
CA GLN A 44 -5.27 9.67 -12.78
C GLN A 44 -5.38 8.14 -12.76
N ILE A 45 -6.60 7.64 -12.85
CA ILE A 45 -6.92 6.21 -12.85
C ILE A 45 -7.42 5.87 -14.26
N TYR A 46 -6.89 4.78 -14.82
CA TYR A 46 -7.41 4.24 -16.07
C TYR A 46 -8.82 3.66 -15.84
N ASN A 47 -9.82 4.12 -16.61
CA ASN A 47 -11.17 3.58 -16.59
C ASN A 47 -11.43 2.82 -17.90
N PRO A 48 -11.50 1.46 -17.87
CA PRO A 48 -11.71 0.65 -19.06
C PRO A 48 -13.08 0.83 -19.70
N GLU A 49 -14.10 1.32 -18.98
CA GLU A 49 -15.45 1.54 -19.52
C GLU A 49 -15.57 2.81 -20.36
N LYS A 50 -14.56 3.69 -20.30
CA LYS A 50 -14.48 4.92 -21.09
C LYS A 50 -13.58 4.78 -22.34
N GLY A 51 -13.19 3.55 -22.68
CA GLY A 51 -12.29 3.21 -23.80
C GLY A 51 -12.98 2.40 -24.89
#